data_AF-A0A4U1JFE7-F1
#
_entry.id   AF-A0A4U1JFE7-F1
#
_cell.length_a   1.000
_cell.length_b   1.000
_cell.length_c   1.000
_cell.angle_alpha   90.00
_cell.angle_beta   90.00
_cell.angle_gamma   90.00
#
_symmetry.space_group_name_H-M   'P 1'
#
loop_
_entity.id
_entity.type
_entity.pdbx_description
1 polymer ?
#
loop_
_entity_poly.entity_id
_entity_poly.type
_entity_poly.pdbx_seq_one_letter_code
_entity_poly.pdbx_strand_id
1 'polypeptide(L)'
;MRSRATLQDARFEQTDPRRLVEYHDPEEFDRIDFAMRALDRLRPKRLRIAVYKTVSAVQIETVEDLSREGYRIASVGIPPHASREHIAYALAELAGVASVPYVVRTLLAMERASVKPYR
;
A
#
# COMPACT_ATOMS: atom_id res chain seq x y z
N MET A 1 -7.82 12.81 -40.55
CA MET A 1 -7.52 11.53 -39.86
C MET A 1 -6.82 11.81 -38.54
N ARG A 2 -7.54 11.75 -37.42
CA ARG A 2 -7.00 11.63 -36.06
C ARG A 2 -8.02 10.81 -35.26
N SER A 3 -7.74 9.53 -35.04
CA SER A 3 -8.57 8.69 -34.16
C SER A 3 -8.23 8.99 -32.72
N ARG A 4 -9.24 9.43 -31.96
CA ARG A 4 -9.23 9.50 -30.50
C ARG A 4 -9.08 8.05 -30.00
N ALA A 5 -7.94 7.71 -29.43
CA ALA A 5 -7.80 6.48 -28.66
C ALA A 5 -8.71 6.61 -27.42
N THR A 6 -9.86 5.95 -27.46
CA THR A 6 -10.78 5.82 -26.34
C THR A 6 -10.11 4.97 -25.27
N LEU A 7 -10.19 5.43 -24.02
CA LEU A 7 -9.72 4.76 -22.78
C LEU A 7 -10.43 3.42 -22.49
N GLN A 8 -11.01 2.77 -23.50
CA GLN A 8 -11.86 1.58 -23.38
C GLN A 8 -11.09 0.26 -23.36
N ASP A 9 -9.78 0.26 -23.61
CA ASP A 9 -8.96 -0.97 -23.67
C ASP A 9 -8.08 -1.23 -22.44
N ALA A 10 -8.23 -0.45 -21.36
CA ALA A 10 -7.63 -0.81 -20.08
C ALA A 10 -8.40 -2.00 -19.49
N ARG A 11 -7.93 -3.21 -19.80
CA ARG A 11 -8.40 -4.44 -19.15
C ARG A 11 -8.02 -4.37 -17.67
N PHE A 12 -8.94 -3.92 -16.84
CA PHE A 12 -8.81 -3.93 -15.39
C PHE A 12 -8.91 -5.37 -14.92
N GLU A 13 -7.78 -6.02 -14.67
CA GLU A 13 -7.77 -7.31 -13.99
C GLU A 13 -7.93 -7.05 -12.49
N GLN A 14 -9.20 -6.98 -12.05
CA GLN A 14 -9.56 -6.86 -10.65
C GLN A 14 -9.13 -8.13 -9.92
N THR A 15 -7.99 -8.08 -9.24
CA THR A 15 -7.45 -9.21 -8.49
C THR A 15 -8.30 -9.45 -7.24
N ASP A 16 -9.14 -10.49 -7.29
CA ASP A 16 -9.90 -11.15 -6.22
C ASP A 16 -10.92 -10.30 -5.39
N PRO A 17 -12.24 -10.43 -5.65
CA PRO A 17 -13.29 -9.71 -4.93
C PRO A 17 -13.65 -10.29 -3.54
N ARG A 18 -12.94 -11.30 -3.00
CA ARG A 18 -13.37 -12.02 -1.78
C ARG A 18 -12.76 -11.58 -0.43
N ARG A 19 -12.18 -10.39 -0.32
CA ARG A 19 -11.72 -9.83 0.99
C ARG A 19 -12.55 -8.63 1.45
N LEU A 20 -13.87 -8.73 1.39
CA LEU A 20 -14.78 -7.89 2.17
C LEU A 20 -14.81 -8.40 3.62
N VAL A 21 -13.75 -8.11 4.37
CA VAL A 21 -13.81 -8.16 5.83
C VAL A 21 -13.99 -6.71 6.26
N GLU A 22 -15.22 -6.34 6.62
CA GLU A 22 -15.51 -5.09 7.33
C GLU A 22 -14.82 -5.16 8.70
N TYR A 23 -13.52 -4.92 8.72
CA TYR A 23 -12.72 -4.81 9.94
C TYR A 23 -12.66 -3.34 10.32
N HIS A 24 -13.51 -2.94 11.26
CA HIS A 24 -13.40 -1.66 11.94
C HIS A 24 -12.27 -1.74 12.97
N ASP A 25 -11.08 -1.27 12.63
CA ASP A 25 -10.01 -1.09 13.62
C ASP A 25 -10.27 0.19 14.45
N PRO A 26 -10.52 0.10 15.77
CA PRO A 26 -10.75 1.25 16.64
C PRO A 26 -9.48 2.06 16.96
N GLU A 27 -8.30 1.69 16.47
CA GLU A 27 -7.08 2.44 16.71
C GLU A 27 -7.12 3.85 16.08
N GLU A 28 -7.05 4.89 16.92
CA GLU A 28 -6.79 6.26 16.51
C GLU A 28 -5.32 6.42 16.10
N PHE A 29 -5.03 6.24 14.82
CA PHE A 29 -3.72 6.55 14.25
C PHE A 29 -3.81 7.13 12.84
N ASP A 30 -2.81 7.92 12.46
CA ASP A 30 -2.70 8.41 11.09
C ASP A 30 -2.17 7.29 10.19
N ARG A 31 -3.07 6.78 9.35
CA ARG A 31 -2.85 5.67 8.43
C ARG A 31 -1.90 6.03 7.28
N ILE A 32 -1.96 7.27 6.80
CA ILE A 32 -1.11 7.73 5.69
C ILE A 32 0.30 7.94 6.22
N ASP A 33 0.42 8.60 7.36
CA ASP A 33 1.71 8.83 8.02
C ASP A 33 2.39 7.50 8.41
N PHE A 34 1.62 6.53 8.94
CA PHE A 34 2.12 5.16 9.16
C PHE A 34 2.61 4.50 7.87
N ALA A 35 1.85 4.59 6.78
CA ALA A 35 2.22 4.00 5.50
C ALA A 35 3.51 4.62 4.93
N MET A 36 3.64 5.94 4.98
CA MET A 36 4.85 6.65 4.54
C MET A 36 6.07 6.21 5.37
N ARG A 37 5.92 6.16 6.70
CA ARG A 37 6.95 5.64 7.61
C ARG A 37 7.34 4.19 7.34
N ALA A 38 6.38 3.34 6.95
CA ALA A 38 6.63 1.96 6.59
C ALA A 38 7.42 1.87 5.28
N LEU A 39 7.06 2.66 4.27
CA LEU A 39 7.78 2.75 2.99
C LEU A 39 9.23 3.21 3.16
N ASP A 40 9.47 4.21 4.02
CA ASP A 40 10.81 4.69 4.33
C ASP A 40 11.72 3.60 4.93
N ARG A 41 11.12 2.67 5.69
CA ARG A 41 11.82 1.51 6.26
C ARG A 41 12.00 0.38 5.25
N LEU A 42 10.98 0.09 4.44
CA LEU A 42 10.99 -0.97 3.43
C LEU A 42 11.97 -0.66 2.30
N ARG A 43 12.16 0.62 1.95
CA ARG A 43 13.05 1.09 0.87
C ARG A 43 12.91 0.25 -0.41
N PRO A 44 11.71 0.18 -1.00
CA PRO A 44 11.46 -0.62 -2.19
C PRO A 44 12.43 -0.26 -3.32
N LYS A 45 13.19 -1.26 -3.80
CA LYS A 45 14.13 -1.07 -4.91
C LYS A 45 13.37 -1.13 -6.23
N ARG A 46 13.60 -0.14 -7.09
CA ARG A 46 12.99 -0.05 -8.44
C ARG A 46 11.45 -0.03 -8.44
N LEU A 47 10.84 0.46 -7.36
CA LEU A 47 9.39 0.63 -7.26
C LEU A 47 9.10 1.99 -6.60
N ARG A 48 8.26 2.80 -7.24
CA ARG A 48 7.72 4.05 -6.68
C ARG A 48 6.30 3.80 -6.22
N ILE A 49 5.97 4.21 -5.00
CA ILE A 49 4.64 3.99 -4.44
C ILE A 49 4.01 5.34 -4.09
N ALA A 50 2.81 5.58 -4.61
CA ALA A 50 1.97 6.71 -4.22
C ALA A 50 0.88 6.21 -3.26
N VAL A 51 0.73 6.87 -2.11
CA VAL A 51 -0.27 6.50 -1.09
C VAL A 51 -1.36 7.57 -1.05
N TYR A 52 -2.62 7.15 -1.05
CA TYR A 52 -3.77 8.05 -0.99
C TYR A 52 -4.89 7.46 -0.11
N LYS A 53 -5.84 8.31 0.30
CA LYS A 53 -7.01 7.89 1.07
C LYS A 53 -8.09 7.34 0.13
N THR A 54 -8.71 6.24 0.50
CA THR A 54 -9.89 5.69 -0.20
C THR A 54 -11.04 5.48 0.79
N VAL A 55 -12.23 5.15 0.28
CA VAL A 55 -13.46 5.15 1.08
C VAL A 55 -13.75 3.80 1.72
N SER A 56 -13.44 2.68 1.06
CA SER A 56 -14.07 1.38 1.40
C SER A 56 -13.14 0.19 1.52
N ALA A 57 -12.01 0.13 0.80
CA ALA A 57 -11.13 -1.03 0.84
C ALA A 57 -9.71 -0.65 0.46
N VAL A 58 -8.72 -1.47 0.86
CA VAL A 58 -7.35 -1.30 0.37
C VAL A 58 -7.34 -1.55 -1.14
N GLN A 59 -6.84 -0.58 -1.90
CA GLN A 59 -6.76 -0.66 -3.36
C GLN A 59 -5.30 -0.59 -3.78
N ILE A 60 -4.89 -1.51 -4.65
CA ILE A 60 -3.51 -1.57 -5.14
C ILE A 60 -3.55 -1.64 -6.65
N GLU A 61 -2.88 -0.70 -7.31
CA GLU A 61 -2.69 -0.72 -8.75
C GLU A 61 -1.19 -0.67 -9.02
N THR A 62 -0.69 -1.49 -9.93
CA THR A 62 0.73 -1.53 -10.29
C THR A 62 0.88 -1.49 -11.80
N VAL A 63 1.80 -0.66 -12.27
CA VAL A 63 2.15 -0.51 -13.68
C VAL A 63 3.66 -0.50 -13.86
N GLU A 64 4.13 -0.88 -15.04
CA GLU A 64 5.53 -0.67 -15.41
C GLU A 64 5.79 0.81 -15.67
N ASP A 65 6.98 1.26 -15.26
CA ASP A 65 7.43 2.62 -15.55
C ASP A 65 7.91 2.68 -17.00
N LEU A 66 7.05 3.18 -17.89
CA LEU A 66 7.40 3.36 -19.30
C LEU A 66 8.59 4.31 -19.53
N SER A 67 8.93 5.15 -18.54
CA SER A 67 10.10 6.03 -18.62
C SER A 67 11.41 5.38 -18.19
N ARG A 68 11.36 4.24 -17.49
CA ARG A 68 12.52 3.56 -16.90
C ARG A 68 12.35 2.04 -16.93
N GLU A 69 13.13 1.39 -17.76
CA GLU A 69 13.10 -0.07 -17.89
C GLU A 69 13.41 -0.78 -16.56
N GLY A 70 12.58 -1.77 -16.23
CA GLY A 70 12.70 -2.55 -14.99
C GLY A 70 12.31 -1.79 -13.71
N TYR A 71 11.70 -0.60 -13.83
CA TYR A 71 11.06 0.10 -12.73
C TYR A 71 9.54 -0.10 -12.79
N ARG A 72 8.92 -0.09 -11.61
CA ARG A 72 7.46 -0.14 -11.46
C ARG A 72 6.96 1.09 -10.70
N ILE A 73 5.71 1.45 -10.95
CA ILE A 73 4.98 2.45 -10.18
C ILE A 73 3.73 1.75 -9.62
N ALA A 74 3.42 2.00 -8.36
CA ALA A 74 2.21 1.52 -7.73
C ALA A 74 1.44 2.64 -7.05
N SER A 75 0.11 2.52 -7.03
CA SER A 75 -0.79 3.35 -6.25
C SER A 75 -1.40 2.48 -5.13
N VAL A 76 -1.49 3.02 -3.92
CA VAL A 76 -2.08 2.33 -2.76
C VAL A 76 -3.12 3.23 -2.10
N GLY A 77 -4.38 2.85 -2.22
CA GLY A 77 -5.50 3.46 -1.51
C GLY A 77 -5.66 2.84 -0.13
N ILE A 78 -5.62 3.64 0.93
CA ILE A 78 -5.78 3.19 2.32
C ILE A 78 -7.14 3.66 2.86
N PRO A 79 -8.06 2.76 3.22
CA PRO A 79 -9.36 3.13 3.77
C PRO A 79 -9.27 3.51 5.25
N PRO A 80 -10.25 4.27 5.77
CA PRO A 80 -10.22 4.80 7.14
C PRO A 80 -10.30 3.72 8.23
N HIS A 81 -10.64 2.48 7.89
CA HIS A 81 -10.74 1.36 8.84
C HIS A 81 -9.57 0.37 8.72
N ALA A 82 -8.62 0.57 7.79
CA ALA A 82 -7.49 -0.32 7.65
C ALA A 82 -6.61 -0.32 8.91
N SER A 83 -6.25 -1.51 9.38
CA SER A 83 -5.35 -1.68 10.51
C SER A 83 -3.89 -1.46 10.12
N ARG A 84 -3.03 -1.19 11.11
CA ARG A 84 -1.57 -1.13 10.90
C ARG A 84 -1.02 -2.39 10.26
N GLU A 85 -1.50 -3.54 10.72
CA GLU A 85 -1.08 -4.85 10.20
C GLU A 85 -1.48 -5.02 8.73
N HIS A 86 -2.71 -4.68 8.38
CA HIS A 86 -3.19 -4.78 7.00
C HIS A 86 -2.40 -3.86 6.07
N ILE A 87 -2.14 -2.61 6.49
CA ILE A 87 -1.32 -1.68 5.72
C ILE A 87 0.13 -2.21 5.59
N ALA A 88 0.75 -2.65 6.69
CA ALA A 88 2.13 -3.14 6.68
C ALA A 88 2.30 -4.36 5.77
N TYR A 89 1.33 -5.28 5.79
CA TYR A 89 1.34 -6.48 4.98
C TYR A 89 1.26 -6.14 3.48
N ALA A 90 0.28 -5.31 3.10
CA ALA A 90 0.12 -4.85 1.72
C ALA A 90 1.38 -4.16 1.18
N LEU A 91 1.99 -3.26 1.97
CA LEU A 91 3.20 -2.55 1.56
C LEU A 91 4.43 -3.47 1.47
N ALA A 92 4.56 -4.44 2.37
CA ALA A 92 5.66 -5.39 2.35
C ALA A 92 5.57 -6.33 1.13
N GLU A 93 4.37 -6.81 0.80
CA GLU A 93 4.13 -7.58 -0.42
C GLU A 93 4.47 -6.77 -1.67
N LEU A 94 3.99 -5.53 -1.75
CA LEU A 94 4.29 -4.63 -2.87
C LEU A 94 5.78 -4.36 -3.02
N ALA A 95 6.48 -4.13 -1.91
CA ALA A 95 7.92 -3.90 -1.89
C ALA A 95 8.75 -5.13 -2.31
N GLY A 96 8.12 -6.31 -2.41
CA GLY A 96 8.79 -7.54 -2.84
C GLY A 96 9.83 -8.04 -1.83
N VAL A 97 9.60 -7.82 -0.53
CA VAL A 97 10.53 -8.29 0.50
C VAL A 97 10.57 -9.82 0.58
N ALA A 98 11.74 -10.38 0.86
CA ALA A 98 11.93 -11.84 0.87
C ALA A 98 11.14 -12.58 1.96
N SER A 99 10.81 -11.91 3.08
CA SER A 99 10.03 -12.49 4.17
C SER A 99 9.02 -11.46 4.72
N VAL A 100 7.83 -11.45 4.13
CA VAL A 100 6.73 -10.54 4.52
C VAL A 100 6.40 -10.66 6.02
N PRO A 101 6.20 -11.86 6.61
CA PRO A 101 5.78 -11.95 8.02
C PRO A 101 6.81 -11.40 9.02
N TYR A 102 8.11 -11.56 8.74
CA TYR A 102 9.16 -11.02 9.59
C TYR A 102 9.21 -9.49 9.50
N VAL A 103 9.13 -8.95 8.28
CA VAL A 103 9.15 -7.52 8.04
C VAL A 103 7.94 -6.84 8.66
N VAL A 104 6.74 -7.41 8.51
CA VAL A 104 5.51 -6.89 9.13
C VAL A 104 5.65 -6.82 10.64
N ARG A 105 6.08 -7.91 11.30
CA ARG A 105 6.31 -7.91 12.76
C ARG A 105 7.31 -6.83 13.19
N THR A 106 8.36 -6.64 12.41
CA THR A 106 9.38 -5.61 12.67
C THR A 106 8.80 -4.20 12.54
N LEU A 107 8.04 -3.93 11.46
CA LEU A 107 7.38 -2.63 11.24
C LEU A 107 6.42 -2.29 12.38
N LEU A 108 5.60 -3.26 12.80
CA LEU A 108 4.65 -3.08 13.91
C LEU A 108 5.36 -2.87 15.25
N ALA A 109 6.47 -3.57 15.50
CA ALA A 109 7.27 -3.37 16.70
C ALA A 109 7.93 -1.99 16.76
N MET A 110 8.45 -1.51 15.62
CA MET A 110 9.05 -0.17 15.52
C MET A 110 8.01 0.95 15.71
N GLU A 111 6.81 0.77 15.17
CA GLU A 111 5.73 1.75 15.35
C GLU A 111 5.31 1.87 16.82
N ARG A 112 5.18 0.74 17.53
CA ARG A 112 4.92 0.75 18.98
C ARG A 112 6.02 1.45 19.77
N ALA A 113 7.28 1.32 19.35
CA ALA A 113 8.41 2.00 19.99
C ALA A 113 8.44 3.52 19.71
N SER A 114 7.92 3.98 18.57
CA SER A 114 7.81 5.41 18.27
C SER A 114 6.70 6.12 19.03
N VAL A 115 5.66 5.40 19.47
CA VAL A 115 4.63 5.92 20.37
C VAL A 115 5.16 5.84 21.80
N LYS A 116 5.99 6.80 22.23
CA LYS A 116 6.37 6.94 23.64
C LYS A 116 5.12 7.33 24.45
N PRO A 117 4.77 6.63 25.54
CA PRO A 117 3.79 7.15 26.48
C PRO A 117 4.40 8.36 27.19
N TYR A 118 3.77 9.52 27.08
CA TYR A 118 4.01 10.61 28.03
C TYR A 118 3.57 10.09 29.41
N ARG A 119 4.54 10.01 30.33
CA ARG A 119 4.30 9.81 31.76
C ARG A 119 4.13 11.17 32.41
#